data_AF-A0A914D890-F1
#
_entry.id   AF-A0A914D890-F1
#
_cell.length_a   1.000
_cell.length_b   1.000
_cell.length_c   1.000
_cell.angle_alpha   90.00
_cell.angle_beta   90.00
_cell.angle_gamma   90.00
#
_symmetry.space_group_name_H-M   'P 1'
#
loop_
_entity.id
_entity.type
_entity.pdbx_description
1 polymer ?
#
loop_
_entity_poly.entity_id
_entity_poly.type
_entity_poly.pdbx_seq_one_letter_code
_entity_poly.pdbx_strand_id
1 'polypeptide(L)' 'MAAVSAMINILKVGDHIICANDIYGGTQRILQRVSIPLHGLEVSSVDFANQDEIKQALRHNTK' A
#
# COMPACT_ATOMS: atom_id res chain seq x y z
N MET A 1 -9.26 0.15 12.26
CA MET A 1 -8.74 -0.91 11.36
C MET A 1 -9.78 -1.43 10.36
N ALA A 2 -11.06 -1.61 10.73
CA ALA A 2 -12.07 -2.15 9.80
C ALA A 2 -12.21 -1.36 8.48
N ALA A 3 -12.21 -0.03 8.52
CA ALA A 3 -12.30 0.81 7.31
C ALA A 3 -11.13 0.59 6.33
N VAL A 4 -9.89 0.55 6.84
CA VAL A 4 -8.69 0.28 6.03
C VAL A 4 -8.77 -1.10 5.39
N SER A 5 -9.21 -2.10 6.17
CA SER A 5 -9.42 -3.46 5.64
C SER A 5 -10.48 -3.50 4.54
N ALA A 6 -11.58 -2.75 4.71
CA ALA A 6 -12.63 -2.69 3.70
C ALA A 6 -12.12 -2.07 2.39
N MET A 7 -11.31 -1.00 2.48
CA MET A 7 -10.67 -0.39 1.30
C MET A 7 -9.71 -1.36 0.60
N ILE A 8 -8.87 -2.06 1.35
CA ILE A 8 -7.95 -3.07 0.82
C ILE A 8 -8.69 -4.19 0.09
N ASN A 9 -9.87 -4.59 0.57
CA ASN A 9 -10.67 -5.66 -0.04
C ASN A 9 -11.31 -5.29 -1.39
N ILE A 10 -11.26 -4.02 -1.81
CA ILE A 10 -11.71 -3.59 -3.14
C ILE A 10 -10.64 -3.89 -4.20
N LEU A 11 -9.38 -4.00 -3.77
CA LEU A 11 -8.24 -4.27 -4.62
C LEU A 11 -8.19 -5.75 -5.03
N LYS A 12 -7.54 -6.00 -6.16
CA LYS A 12 -7.37 -7.33 -6.75
C LYS A 12 -5.93 -7.80 -6.56
N VAL A 13 -5.74 -9.11 -6.63
CA VAL A 13 -4.41 -9.73 -6.65
C VAL A 13 -3.57 -9.08 -7.75
N GLY A 14 -2.36 -8.66 -7.41
CA GLY A 14 -1.44 -7.96 -8.30
C GLY A 14 -1.63 -6.44 -8.37
N ASP A 15 -2.61 -5.85 -7.69
CA ASP A 15 -2.67 -4.38 -7.55
C ASP A 15 -1.56 -3.88 -6.64
N HIS A 16 -1.06 -2.68 -6.98
CA HIS A 16 0.03 -2.01 -6.27
C HIS A 16 -0.48 -0.80 -5.48
N ILE A 17 -0.06 -0.70 -4.22
CA ILE A 17 -0.36 0.42 -3.32
C ILE A 17 0.92 1.21 -3.06
N ILE A 18 0.85 2.54 -3.15
CA ILE A 18 1.88 3.44 -2.63
C ILE A 18 1.41 3.95 -1.27
N CYS A 19 2.20 3.74 -0.22
CA CYS A 19 1.90 4.24 1.11
C CYS A 19 3.04 5.15 1.62
N ALA A 20 2.71 6.07 2.52
CA ALA A 20 3.75 6.86 3.17
C ALA A 20 4.60 5.96 4.08
N ASN A 21 5.88 6.29 4.20
CA ASN A 21 6.83 5.60 5.06
C ASN A 21 6.55 5.85 6.56
N ASP A 22 5.98 7.01 6.90
CA ASP A 22 5.51 7.35 8.25
C ASP A 22 3.97 7.35 8.29
N ILE A 23 3.41 6.19 8.63
CA ILE A 23 1.97 5.99 8.78
C ILE A 23 1.68 5.28 10.09
N TYR A 24 0.40 5.32 10.51
CA TYR A 24 -0.05 4.56 11.67
C TYR A 24 0.43 3.09 11.60
N GLY A 25 1.18 2.64 12.60
CA GLY A 25 1.85 1.34 12.57
C GLY A 25 0.91 0.14 12.40
N GLY A 26 -0.37 0.26 12.78
CA GLY A 26 -1.37 -0.77 12.50
C GLY A 26 -1.70 -0.91 11.01
N THR A 27 -1.65 0.18 10.24
CA THR A 27 -1.81 0.17 8.78
C THR A 27 -0.61 -0.51 8.13
N GLN A 28 0.60 -0.12 8.52
CA GLN A 28 1.83 -0.77 8.03
C GLN A 28 1.84 -2.27 8.36
N ARG A 29 1.41 -2.64 9.57
CA ARG A 29 1.28 -4.04 9.98
C ARG A 29 0.29 -4.82 9.11
N ILE A 30 -0.89 -4.27 8.80
CA ILE A 30 -1.85 -4.95 7.91
C ILE A 30 -1.25 -5.13 6.52
N LEU A 31 -0.65 -4.08 5.94
CA LEU A 31 -0.06 -4.16 4.61
C LEU A 31 1.02 -5.25 4.55
N GLN A 32 1.95 -5.24 5.51
CA GLN A 32 3.11 -6.15 5.54
C GLN A 32 2.77 -7.58 5.95
N ARG A 33 1.89 -7.78 6.93
CA ARG A 33 1.62 -9.10 7.52
C ARG A 33 0.37 -9.79 6.95
N VAL A 34 -0.50 -9.05 6.28
CA VAL A 34 -1.78 -9.56 5.77
C VAL A 34 -1.88 -9.32 4.26
N SER A 35 -1.86 -8.07 3.82
CA SER A 35 -2.18 -7.72 2.42
C SER A 35 -1.19 -8.27 1.41
N ILE A 36 0.12 -8.12 1.65
CA ILE A 36 1.15 -8.68 0.77
C ILE A 36 1.10 -10.22 0.74
N PRO A 37 1.25 -10.93 1.88
CA PRO A 37 1.36 -12.40 1.84
C PRO A 37 0.05 -13.13 1.56
N LEU A 38 -1.11 -12.58 1.94
CA LEU A 38 -2.40 -13.28 1.85
C LEU A 38 -3.29 -12.78 0.72
N HIS A 39 -3.23 -11.50 0.35
CA HIS A 39 -4.06 -10.93 -0.71
C HIS A 39 -3.28 -10.74 -2.03
N GLY A 40 -1.97 -10.99 -2.05
CA GLY A 40 -1.13 -10.86 -3.24
C GLY A 40 -1.02 -9.42 -3.74
N LEU A 41 -1.08 -8.44 -2.84
CA LEU A 41 -0.89 -7.03 -3.16
C LEU A 41 0.60 -6.65 -3.15
N GLU A 42 0.97 -5.70 -4.00
CA GLU A 42 2.28 -5.08 -3.98
C GLU A 42 2.22 -3.76 -3.22
N VAL A 43 3.26 -3.42 -2.44
CA VAL A 43 3.29 -2.17 -1.68
C VAL A 43 4.66 -1.50 -1.80
N SER A 44 4.68 -0.22 -2.15
CA SER A 44 5.86 0.64 -2.04
C SER A 44 5.66 1.67 -0.93
N SER A 45 6.60 1.74 0.01
CA SER A 45 6.62 2.77 1.06
C SER A 45 7.58 3.88 0.66
N VAL A 46 7.09 5.11 0.52
CA VAL A 46 7.88 6.27 0.06
C VAL A 46 7.70 7.48 0.98
N ASP A 47 8.62 8.44 0.94
CA ASP A 47 8.43 9.72 1.59
C ASP A 47 7.44 10.59 0.79
N PHE A 48 6.28 10.89 1.38
CA PHE A 48 5.25 11.69 0.70
C PHE A 48 5.59 13.19 0.64
N ALA A 49 6.61 13.64 1.38
CA ALA A 49 7.17 14.97 1.21
C ALA A 49 8.02 15.07 -0.07
N ASN A 50 8.51 13.92 -0.58
CA ASN A 50 9.31 13.84 -1.80
C ASN A 50 8.45 13.43 -3.00
N GLN A 51 8.00 14.42 -3.78
CA GLN A 51 7.15 14.17 -4.95
C GLN A 51 7.81 13.27 -6.01
N ASP A 52 9.14 13.28 -6.11
CA ASP A 52 9.85 12.49 -7.10
C ASP A 52 9.86 11.00 -6.72
N GLU A 53 9.93 10.67 -5.43
CA GLU A 53 9.75 9.29 -4.96
C GLU A 53 8.36 8.75 -5.28
N ILE A 54 7.31 9.57 -5.10
CA ILE A 54 5.94 9.18 -5.46
C ILE A 54 5.84 8.88 -6.96
N LYS A 55 6.37 9.79 -7.80
CA LYS A 55 6.36 9.61 -9.27
C LYS A 55 7.12 8.37 -9.71
N GLN A 56 8.26 8.07 -9.09
CA GLN A 56 9.07 6.90 -9.40
C GLN A 56 8.41 5.60 -8.93
N ALA A 57 7.64 5.65 -7.85
CA ALA A 57 6.92 4.48 -7.34
C ALA A 57 5.65 4.15 -8.14
N LEU A 58 5.15 5.04 -9.01
CA LEU A 58 4.00 4.77 -9.87
C LEU A 58 4.31 3.65 -10.87
N ARG A 59 3.43 2.63 -10.87
CA ARG A 59 3.43 1.49 -11.79
C ARG A 59 2.09 1.40 -12.50
N HIS A 60 2.04 0.68 -13.63
CA HIS A 60 0.83 0.48 -14.43
C HIS A 60 -0.35 -0.14 -13.65
N ASN A 61 -0.05 -0.92 -12.61
CA ASN A 61 -0.99 -1.59 -11.70
C ASN A 61 -1.23 -0.82 -10.38
N THR A 62 -0.79 0.44 -10.27
CA THR A 62 -1.03 1.24 -9.06
C THR A 62 -2.50 1.66 -8.96
N LYS A 63 -3.10 1.48 -7.79
CA LYS A 63 -4.51 1.78 -7.51
C LYS A 63 -4.69 2.69 -6.30
#